data_AF-A0A7C9A2Z6-F1
#
_entry.id   AF-A0A7C9A2Z6-F1
#
_cell.length_a   1.000
_cell.length_b   1.000
_cell.length_c   1.000
_cell.angle_alpha   90.00
_cell.angle_beta   90.00
_cell.angle_gamma   90.00
#
_symmetry.space_group_name_H-M   'P 1'
#
loop_
_entity.id
_entity.type
_entity.pdbx_description
1 polymer ?
#
loop_
_entity_poly.entity_id
_entity_poly.type
_entity_poly.pdbx_seq_one_letter_code
_entity_poly.pdbx_strand_id
1 'polypeptide(L)'
;MAQDDVVKPARICSLPDNKFLLSDFLPGLTKACLTLCVLFSISLLLYAVFFSWPISTDPARFFSILSASSPVADGPVCSGSNFSDTGPTRIHHLLFGLGGSAKTWKDRKHYTELWWEPNSTRGFVWLDEEP
;
A
#
# COMPACT_ATOMS: atom_id res chain seq x y z
N MET A 1 -75.71 -37.19 48.48
CA MET A 1 -75.44 -35.77 48.15
C MET A 1 -73.92 -35.64 48.10
N ALA A 2 -73.40 -35.17 46.97
CA ALA A 2 -72.18 -35.63 46.33
C ALA A 2 -70.84 -35.27 47.03
N GLN A 3 -69.84 -36.13 46.82
CA GLN A 3 -68.43 -35.88 47.10
C GLN A 3 -67.87 -34.91 46.05
N ASP A 4 -67.36 -33.76 46.50
CA ASP A 4 -66.70 -32.79 45.63
C ASP A 4 -65.22 -33.15 45.49
N ASP A 5 -64.83 -33.47 44.26
CA ASP A 5 -63.48 -33.82 43.84
C ASP A 5 -62.51 -32.65 44.06
N VAL A 6 -61.50 -32.90 44.91
CA VAL A 6 -60.37 -31.99 45.11
C VAL A 6 -59.47 -32.04 43.88
N VAL A 7 -59.70 -31.11 42.94
CA VAL A 7 -58.82 -30.85 41.80
C VAL A 7 -57.53 -30.19 42.29
N LYS A 8 -56.43 -30.95 42.23
CA LYS A 8 -55.07 -30.51 42.57
C LYS A 8 -54.50 -29.70 41.40
N PRO A 9 -54.07 -28.44 41.57
CA PRO A 9 -53.51 -27.68 40.45
C PRO A 9 -52.17 -28.27 40.01
N ALA A 10 -52.07 -28.56 38.72
CA ALA A 10 -50.85 -28.99 38.06
C ALA A 10 -49.77 -27.90 38.20
N ARG A 11 -48.57 -28.29 38.67
CA ARG A 11 -47.40 -27.41 38.63
C ARG A 11 -47.08 -27.13 37.17
N ILE A 12 -47.29 -25.89 36.74
CA ILE A 12 -46.78 -25.38 35.49
C ILE A 12 -45.25 -25.36 35.64
N CYS A 13 -44.57 -26.26 34.94
CA CYS A 13 -43.12 -26.24 34.81
C CYS A 13 -42.73 -24.89 34.21
N SER A 14 -42.04 -24.07 34.99
CA SER A 14 -41.43 -22.83 34.53
C SER A 14 -40.45 -23.15 33.40
N LEU A 15 -40.73 -22.62 32.22
CA LEU A 15 -39.89 -22.66 31.02
C LEU A 15 -38.53 -22.00 31.33
N PRO A 16 -37.38 -22.59 30.97
CA PRO A 16 -36.09 -22.02 31.30
C PRO A 16 -35.88 -20.72 30.50
N ASP A 17 -35.67 -19.63 31.24
CA ASP A 17 -35.38 -18.29 30.73
C ASP A 17 -34.01 -18.25 30.03
N ASN A 18 -33.98 -18.63 28.76
CA ASN A 18 -32.82 -18.57 27.85
C ASN A 18 -32.30 -17.14 27.57
N LYS A 19 -32.97 -16.11 28.09
CA LYS A 19 -32.55 -14.70 28.05
C LYS A 19 -31.36 -14.38 28.96
N PHE A 20 -31.09 -15.21 29.97
CA PHE A 20 -30.01 -14.99 30.94
C PHE A 20 -28.63 -15.28 30.34
N LEU A 21 -28.51 -16.29 29.47
CA LEU A 21 -27.21 -16.65 28.91
C LEU A 21 -26.75 -15.65 27.84
N LEU A 22 -27.68 -15.05 27.09
CA LEU A 22 -27.31 -14.17 25.98
C LEU A 22 -26.71 -12.83 26.45
N SER A 23 -27.21 -12.27 27.57
CA SER A 23 -26.77 -10.98 28.13
C SER A 23 -25.35 -10.98 28.68
N ASP A 24 -24.88 -12.12 29.17
CA ASP A 24 -23.56 -12.23 29.81
C ASP A 24 -22.45 -12.40 28.76
N PHE A 25 -22.77 -13.01 27.61
CA PHE A 25 -21.83 -13.17 26.50
C PHE A 25 -21.83 -11.98 25.53
N LEU A 26 -22.90 -11.19 25.49
CA LEU A 26 -23.03 -9.95 24.70
C LEU A 26 -21.82 -9.00 24.81
N PRO A 27 -21.33 -8.61 26.02
CA PRO A 27 -20.17 -7.72 26.14
C PRO A 27 -18.84 -8.37 25.72
N GLY A 28 -18.72 -9.69 25.84
CA GLY A 28 -17.57 -10.44 25.33
C GLY A 28 -17.55 -10.48 23.81
N LEU A 29 -18.72 -10.69 23.20
CA LEU A 29 -18.91 -10.73 21.76
C LEU A 29 -18.68 -9.35 21.12
N THR A 30 -19.15 -8.26 21.74
CA THR A 30 -18.91 -6.91 21.22
C THR A 30 -17.43 -6.53 21.26
N LYS A 31 -16.71 -6.88 22.33
CA LYS A 31 -15.27 -6.65 22.43
C LYS A 31 -14.49 -7.48 21.41
N ALA A 32 -14.83 -8.76 21.25
CA ALA A 32 -14.22 -9.64 20.25
C ALA A 32 -14.49 -9.15 18.82
N CYS A 33 -15.72 -8.75 18.53
CA CYS A 33 -16.11 -8.19 17.24
C CYS A 33 -15.35 -6.88 16.96
N LEU A 34 -15.30 -5.95 17.91
CA LEU A 34 -14.51 -4.71 17.79
C LEU A 34 -13.04 -4.99 17.51
N THR A 35 -12.43 -5.93 18.24
CA THR A 35 -11.01 -6.28 18.03
C THR A 35 -10.78 -6.87 16.66
N LEU A 36 -11.67 -7.75 16.17
CA LEU A 36 -11.56 -8.34 14.84
C LEU A 36 -11.76 -7.28 13.75
N CYS A 37 -12.73 -6.37 13.91
CA CYS A 37 -12.96 -5.26 12.99
C CYS A 37 -11.75 -4.33 12.92
N VAL A 38 -11.15 -3.97 14.06
CA VAL A 38 -9.96 -3.12 14.12
C VAL A 38 -8.77 -3.80 13.45
N LEU A 39 -8.51 -5.08 13.74
CA LEU A 39 -7.43 -5.83 13.11
C LEU A 39 -7.61 -5.95 11.59
N PHE A 40 -8.83 -6.23 11.13
CA PHE A 40 -9.13 -6.31 9.71
C PHE A 40 -8.98 -4.95 9.01
N SER A 41 -9.44 -3.87 9.65
CA SER A 41 -9.28 -2.50 9.13
C SER A 41 -7.82 -2.08 9.07
N ILE A 42 -7.01 -2.38 10.09
CA ILE A 42 -5.56 -2.12 10.09
C ILE A 42 -4.89 -2.94 8.99
N SER A 43 -5.20 -4.22 8.88
CA SER A 43 -4.65 -5.09 7.83
C SER A 43 -4.99 -4.58 6.43
N LEU A 44 -6.24 -4.14 6.21
CA LEU A 44 -6.67 -3.55 4.94
C LEU A 44 -5.96 -2.22 4.66
N LEU A 45 -5.74 -1.39 5.68
CA LEU A 45 -5.03 -0.12 5.54
C LEU A 45 -3.54 -0.34 5.23
N LEU A 46 -2.90 -1.31 5.88
CA LEU A 46 -1.55 -1.73 5.54
C LEU A 46 -1.51 -2.31 4.13
N TYR A 47 -2.41 -3.21 3.78
CA TYR A 47 -2.52 -3.76 2.43
C TYR A 47 -2.72 -2.65 1.40
N ALA A 48 -3.61 -1.68 1.65
CA ALA A 48 -3.82 -0.54 0.77
C ALA A 48 -2.57 0.34 0.68
N VAL A 49 -1.84 0.60 1.76
CA VAL A 49 -0.58 1.37 1.69
C VAL A 49 0.50 0.61 0.93
N PHE A 50 0.59 -0.71 1.09
CA PHE A 50 1.60 -1.55 0.43
C PHE A 50 1.25 -1.90 -1.03
N PHE A 51 -0.02 -2.14 -1.36
CA PHE A 51 -0.51 -2.46 -2.72
C PHE A 51 -0.99 -1.23 -3.50
N SER A 52 -1.58 -0.24 -2.82
CA SER A 52 -1.76 1.12 -3.35
C SER A 52 -0.58 2.01 -2.97
N TRP A 53 0.64 1.48 -3.01
CA TRP A 53 1.75 2.24 -3.56
C TRP A 53 1.65 2.11 -5.09
N PRO A 54 0.77 2.88 -5.79
CA PRO A 54 1.13 3.18 -7.14
C PRO A 54 2.42 3.98 -7.01
N ILE A 55 3.45 3.51 -7.69
CA ILE A 55 4.50 4.37 -8.23
C ILE A 55 3.76 5.41 -9.09
N SER A 56 3.19 6.42 -8.43
CA SER A 56 2.46 7.54 -8.98
C SER A 56 2.69 8.73 -8.05
N THR A 57 3.94 8.90 -7.63
CA THR A 57 4.56 10.20 -7.81
C THR A 57 4.62 10.40 -9.32
N ASP A 58 3.66 11.13 -9.86
CA ASP A 58 3.59 11.58 -11.24
C ASP A 58 5.02 11.88 -11.78
N PRO A 59 5.61 10.98 -12.59
CA PRO A 59 6.99 11.14 -13.04
C PRO A 59 7.17 12.42 -13.87
N ALA A 60 6.07 13.00 -14.39
CA ALA A 60 6.10 14.27 -15.09
C ALA A 60 6.48 15.46 -14.18
N ARG A 61 6.13 15.41 -12.89
CA ARG A 61 6.52 16.45 -11.92
C ARG A 61 8.01 16.37 -11.57
N PHE A 62 8.54 15.16 -11.46
CA PHE A 62 9.96 14.94 -11.18
C PHE A 62 10.83 15.36 -12.39
N PHE A 63 10.42 14.97 -13.61
CA PHE A 63 11.10 15.42 -14.84
C PHE A 63 10.98 16.93 -15.08
N SER A 64 9.87 17.57 -14.67
CA SER A 64 9.73 19.03 -14.81
C SER A 64 10.74 19.81 -13.96
N ILE A 65 11.15 19.29 -12.80
CA ILE A 65 12.19 19.93 -11.97
C ILE A 65 13.57 19.79 -12.62
N LEU A 66 13.85 18.65 -13.26
CA LEU A 66 15.11 18.42 -13.98
C LEU A 66 15.21 19.19 -15.30
N SER A 67 14.08 19.42 -15.99
CA SER A 67 14.03 20.26 -17.19
C SER A 67 14.05 21.76 -16.90
N ALA A 68 13.65 22.20 -15.69
CA ALA A 68 13.63 23.61 -15.32
C ALA A 68 15.03 24.23 -15.12
N SER A 69 16.10 23.41 -15.11
CA SER A 69 17.48 23.88 -14.97
C SER A 69 18.22 24.08 -16.31
N SER A 70 17.50 24.22 -17.44
CA SER A 70 18.12 24.69 -18.69
C SER A 70 17.81 26.18 -18.92
N PRO A 71 18.68 27.12 -18.48
CA PRO A 71 18.53 28.52 -18.81
C PRO A 71 19.37 28.84 -20.04
N VAL A 72 18.91 28.50 -21.26
CA VAL A 72 19.33 29.23 -22.47
C VAL A 72 18.18 29.22 -23.47
N ALA A 73 17.35 30.26 -23.41
CA ALA A 73 16.63 30.71 -24.59
C ALA A 73 17.64 31.31 -25.59
N ASP A 74 17.30 31.19 -26.87
CA ASP A 74 17.90 31.80 -28.06
C ASP A 74 18.95 30.95 -28.83
N GLY A 75 18.43 30.05 -29.68
CA GLY A 75 19.17 29.42 -30.78
C GLY A 75 18.19 28.79 -31.79
N PRO A 76 18.46 28.85 -33.11
CA PRO A 76 17.44 28.66 -34.14
C PRO A 76 16.93 27.21 -34.16
N VAL A 77 15.62 27.09 -34.36
CA VAL A 77 14.92 25.84 -34.73
C VAL A 77 15.71 25.14 -35.82
N CYS A 78 16.46 24.10 -35.45
CA CYS A 78 17.14 23.23 -36.39
C CYS A 78 16.69 21.81 -36.12
N SER A 79 15.79 21.38 -37.00
CA SER A 79 15.48 20.00 -37.34
C SER A 79 15.08 19.12 -36.16
N GLY A 80 13.77 18.86 -36.09
CA GLY A 80 13.27 17.62 -35.51
C GLY A 80 14.06 16.47 -36.11
N SER A 81 15.04 16.00 -35.34
CA SER A 81 15.71 14.74 -35.61
C SER A 81 14.61 13.71 -35.73
N ASN A 82 14.53 13.09 -36.90
CA ASN A 82 13.70 11.92 -37.16
C ASN A 82 14.11 10.81 -36.17
N PHE A 83 13.67 10.90 -34.92
CA PHE A 83 13.76 9.83 -33.92
C PHE A 83 12.65 8.80 -34.15
N SER A 84 12.22 8.61 -35.40
CA SER A 84 11.66 7.33 -35.81
C SER A 84 12.81 6.36 -36.04
N ASP A 85 13.62 6.11 -35.00
CA ASP A 85 14.31 4.83 -34.93
C ASP A 85 13.21 3.81 -34.64
N THR A 86 12.55 3.35 -35.72
CA THR A 86 11.47 2.36 -35.70
C THR A 86 11.99 0.96 -35.32
N GLY A 87 13.27 0.85 -34.93
CA GLY A 87 13.84 -0.34 -34.33
C GLY A 87 13.28 -0.61 -32.93
N PRO A 88 13.45 -1.85 -32.43
CA PRO A 88 13.02 -2.21 -31.09
C PRO A 88 13.75 -1.36 -30.03
N THR A 89 13.03 -0.94 -28.98
CA THR A 89 13.61 -0.22 -27.86
C THR A 89 14.69 -1.07 -27.18
N ARG A 90 15.91 -0.54 -27.12
CA ARG A 90 17.05 -1.16 -26.44
C ARG A 90 17.31 -0.49 -25.09
N ILE A 91 18.07 -1.16 -24.23
CA ILE A 91 18.38 -0.71 -22.86
C ILE A 91 19.03 0.67 -22.81
N HIS A 92 19.87 1.03 -23.78
CA HIS A 92 20.49 2.35 -23.82
C HIS A 92 19.49 3.49 -24.06
N HIS A 93 18.27 3.22 -24.54
CA HIS A 93 17.20 4.20 -24.63
C HIS A 93 16.60 4.54 -23.26
N LEU A 94 16.90 3.75 -22.22
CA LEU A 94 16.42 3.96 -20.86
C LEU A 94 17.46 4.74 -20.04
N LEU A 95 16.97 5.67 -19.23
CA LEU A 95 17.75 6.44 -18.26
C LEU A 95 17.22 6.15 -16.85
N PHE A 96 18.08 5.65 -15.97
CA PHE A 96 17.71 5.31 -14.59
C PHE A 96 18.08 6.43 -13.62
N GLY A 97 17.11 7.00 -12.92
CA GLY A 97 17.33 7.93 -11.81
C GLY A 97 17.13 7.23 -10.47
N LEU A 98 18.17 7.16 -9.64
CA LEU A 98 18.13 6.51 -8.33
C LEU A 98 18.27 7.57 -7.24
N GLY A 99 17.34 7.62 -6.29
CA GLY A 99 17.42 8.48 -5.10
C GLY A 99 17.72 7.66 -3.85
N GLY A 100 18.65 8.13 -3.01
CA GLY A 100 19.01 7.43 -1.79
C GLY A 100 19.67 8.35 -0.76
N SER A 101 19.93 7.80 0.43
CA SER A 101 20.72 8.48 1.45
C SER A 101 22.18 8.03 1.38
N ALA A 102 23.11 8.99 1.37
CA ALA A 102 24.56 8.77 1.34
C ALA A 102 25.01 7.81 2.45
N LYS A 103 24.44 7.98 3.65
CA LYS A 103 24.72 7.14 4.84
C LYS A 103 24.48 5.65 4.61
N THR A 104 23.49 5.30 3.79
CA THR A 104 23.11 3.90 3.52
C THR A 104 23.50 3.42 2.12
N TRP A 105 23.95 4.33 1.26
CA TRP A 105 24.29 4.05 -0.13
C TRP A 105 25.42 3.03 -0.26
N LYS A 106 26.43 3.11 0.62
CA LYS A 106 27.59 2.19 0.59
C LYS A 106 27.18 0.72 0.63
N ASP A 107 26.18 0.38 1.42
CA ASP A 107 25.68 -0.99 1.56
C ASP A 107 24.67 -1.33 0.44
N ARG A 108 23.83 -0.36 0.05
CA ARG A 108 22.76 -0.56 -0.94
C ARG A 108 23.22 -0.55 -2.39
N LYS A 109 24.36 0.07 -2.71
CA LYS A 109 24.89 0.16 -4.08
C LYS A 109 25.11 -1.22 -4.71
N HIS A 110 25.37 -2.23 -3.89
CA HIS A 110 25.57 -3.60 -4.35
C HIS A 110 24.33 -4.16 -5.06
N TYR A 111 23.12 -3.72 -4.70
CA TYR A 111 21.91 -4.11 -5.42
C TYR A 111 21.82 -3.50 -6.81
N THR A 112 22.33 -2.28 -6.98
CA THR A 112 22.43 -1.63 -8.29
C THR A 112 23.46 -2.33 -9.17
N GLU A 113 24.59 -2.72 -8.60
CA GLU A 113 25.67 -3.44 -9.31
C GLU A 113 25.21 -4.80 -9.90
N LEU A 114 24.12 -5.41 -9.40
CA LEU A 114 23.59 -6.67 -9.92
C LEU A 114 22.98 -6.57 -11.33
N TRP A 115 22.41 -5.42 -11.69
CA TRP A 115 21.75 -5.20 -12.97
C TRP A 115 22.42 -4.11 -13.81
N TRP A 116 23.32 -3.34 -13.21
CA TRP A 116 24.05 -2.29 -13.89
C TRP A 116 25.13 -2.88 -14.80
N GLU A 117 25.07 -2.55 -16.09
CA GLU A 117 26.03 -2.99 -17.09
C GLU A 117 26.83 -1.78 -17.62
N PRO A 118 28.16 -1.74 -17.39
CA PRO A 118 29.00 -0.67 -17.91
C PRO A 118 28.86 -0.53 -19.43
N ASN A 119 28.74 0.70 -19.93
CA ASN A 119 28.56 1.04 -21.36
C ASN A 119 27.20 0.68 -21.98
N SER A 120 26.31 0.00 -21.26
CA SER A 120 24.98 -0.41 -21.75
C SER A 120 23.87 0.34 -21.02
N THR A 121 23.91 0.35 -19.67
CA THR A 121 22.98 1.09 -18.82
C THR A 121 23.49 2.50 -18.52
N ARG A 122 22.58 3.49 -18.49
CA ARG A 122 22.90 4.90 -18.18
C ARG A 122 21.96 5.42 -17.11
N GLY A 123 22.45 6.32 -16.26
CA GLY A 123 21.69 6.78 -15.11
C GLY A 123 22.48 7.64 -14.13
N PHE A 124 21.76 8.18 -13.15
CA PHE A 124 22.28 9.07 -12.12
C PHE A 124 21.83 8.59 -10.74
N VAL A 125 22.67 8.82 -9.73
CA VAL A 125 22.37 8.59 -8.32
C VAL A 125 22.38 9.93 -7.61
N TRP A 126 21.24 10.31 -7.01
CA TRP A 126 21.14 11.47 -6.14
C TRP A 126 21.19 11.03 -4.69
N LEU A 127 22.14 11.61 -3.97
CA LEU A 127 22.32 11.42 -2.54
C LEU A 127 21.97 12.72 -1.82
N ASP A 128 21.50 12.59 -0.58
CA ASP A 128 21.18 13.70 0.33
C ASP A 128 22.41 14.46 0.83
N GLU A 129 23.58 13.83 0.79
CA GLU A 129 24.89 14.40 1.15
C GLU A 129 25.93 14.09 0.07
N GLU A 130 27.05 14.82 0.08
CA GLU A 130 28.17 14.53 -0.81
C GLU A 130 28.77 13.14 -0.48
N PRO A 131 29.06 12.31 -1.50
CA PRO A 131 29.57 10.95 -1.32
C PRO A 131 31.04 10.87 -0.91
#